data_AF-A0A257L5Y6-F1
#
_entry.id   AF-A0A257L5Y6-F1
#
_cell.length_a   1.000
_cell.length_b   1.000
_cell.length_c   1.000
_cell.angle_alpha   90.00
_cell.angle_beta   90.00
_cell.angle_gamma   90.00
#
_symmetry.space_group_name_H-M   'P 1'
#
loop_
_entity.id
_entity.type
_entity.pdbx_description
1 polymer ?
#
loop_
_entity_poly.entity_id
_entity_poly.type
_entity_poly.pdbx_seq_one_letter_code
_entity_poly.pdbx_strand_id
1 'polypeptide(L)'
;MALLLVISCSHYDQLSKNPVESKSGGRSHNSGENCGKCHNSHNNGEFPGADKWWTVAGTIYASNFSAQKNAVIELYEKTGKQGKLIKRLVSDNNGNFYTNQIIDFNNGCYPVVTVGSNSKMMNQGYIGGSCNSCHGITTASLVVN
;
A
#
# COMPACT_ATOMS: atom_id res chain seq x y z
N MET A 1 34.46 0.93 -25.98
CA MET A 1 33.05 0.63 -26.27
C MET A 1 32.31 0.58 -24.95
N ALA A 2 31.56 1.62 -24.60
CA ALA A 2 30.67 1.60 -23.45
C ALA A 2 29.40 0.85 -23.87
N LEU A 3 29.17 -0.32 -23.28
CA LEU A 3 27.93 -1.06 -23.43
C LEU A 3 26.85 -0.30 -22.65
N LEU A 4 26.04 0.49 -23.35
CA LEU A 4 24.88 1.17 -22.78
C LEU A 4 23.76 0.12 -22.60
N LEU A 5 23.65 -0.42 -21.38
CA LEU A 5 22.53 -1.28 -21.01
C LEU A 5 21.29 -0.40 -20.80
N VAL A 6 20.48 -0.22 -21.85
CA VAL A 6 19.13 0.34 -21.73
C VAL A 6 18.20 -0.76 -21.23
N ILE A 7 18.17 -0.97 -19.91
CA ILE A 7 17.13 -1.76 -19.26
C ILE A 7 15.86 -0.91 -19.28
N SER A 8 15.15 -0.93 -20.39
CA SER A 8 13.80 -0.37 -20.49
C SER A 8 12.86 -1.25 -19.65
N CYS A 9 12.76 -0.96 -18.35
CA CYS A 9 11.55 -1.32 -17.61
C CYS A 9 10.43 -0.44 -18.19
N SER A 10 9.73 -0.94 -19.20
CA SER A 10 8.80 -0.19 -20.07
C SER A 10 7.83 0.71 -19.30
N HIS A 11 7.48 0.34 -18.07
CA HIS A 11 6.50 1.06 -17.25
C HIS A 11 7.07 1.72 -15.98
N TYR A 12 8.36 1.56 -15.66
CA TYR A 12 8.95 2.09 -14.42
C TYR A 12 8.80 3.61 -14.30
N ASP A 13 9.18 4.33 -15.35
CA ASP A 13 9.08 5.80 -15.39
C ASP A 13 7.63 6.27 -15.31
N GLN A 14 6.71 5.55 -15.95
CA GLN A 14 5.29 5.89 -15.94
C GLN A 14 4.69 5.72 -14.54
N LEU A 15 4.99 4.62 -13.86
CA LEU A 15 4.48 4.33 -12.51
C LEU A 15 5.13 5.23 -11.45
N SER A 16 6.38 5.64 -11.69
CA SER A 16 7.07 6.60 -10.83
C SER A 16 6.50 8.01 -10.99
N LYS A 17 6.12 8.42 -12.21
CA LYS A 17 5.56 9.76 -12.49
C LYS A 17 4.07 9.85 -12.18
N ASN A 18 3.31 8.81 -12.49
CA ASN A 18 1.84 8.79 -12.42
C ASN A 18 1.34 7.49 -11.78
N PRO A 19 1.58 7.28 -10.48
CA PRO A 19 1.06 6.11 -9.80
C PRO A 19 -0.47 6.14 -9.74
N VAL A 20 -1.08 4.96 -9.84
CA VAL A 20 -2.48 4.75 -9.49
C VAL A 20 -2.52 4.47 -7.99
N GLU A 21 -3.37 5.19 -7.29
CA GLU A 21 -3.52 5.09 -5.85
C GLU A 21 -4.94 5.40 -5.41
N SER A 22 -5.28 4.90 -4.22
CA SER A 22 -6.54 5.22 -3.55
C SER A 22 -6.64 6.72 -3.26
N LYS A 23 -7.85 7.26 -3.34
CA LYS A 23 -8.14 8.67 -3.10
C LYS A 23 -9.39 8.81 -2.23
N SER A 24 -9.41 9.88 -1.43
CA SER A 24 -10.61 10.29 -0.71
C SER A 24 -11.79 10.44 -1.67
N GLY A 25 -12.96 9.93 -1.27
CA GLY A 25 -14.17 9.95 -2.10
C GLY A 25 -14.24 8.88 -3.21
N GLY A 26 -13.13 8.20 -3.52
CA GLY A 26 -13.11 7.05 -4.43
C GLY A 26 -13.83 5.82 -3.86
N ARG A 27 -14.05 4.79 -4.69
CA ARG A 27 -14.54 3.48 -4.29
C ARG A 27 -13.83 2.38 -5.06
N SER A 28 -13.12 1.51 -4.37
CA SER A 28 -12.61 0.24 -4.88
C SER A 28 -13.43 -0.94 -4.34
N HIS A 29 -13.17 -2.16 -4.81
CA HIS A 29 -13.95 -3.34 -4.44
C HIS A 29 -13.31 -4.15 -3.30
N ASN A 30 -14.10 -5.08 -2.74
CA ASN A 30 -13.60 -6.19 -1.91
C ASN A 30 -12.83 -5.75 -0.65
N SER A 31 -13.41 -4.84 0.14
CA SER A 31 -12.87 -4.43 1.44
C SER A 31 -12.54 -5.64 2.31
N GLY A 32 -11.30 -5.71 2.81
CA GLY A 32 -10.80 -6.76 3.70
C GLY A 32 -10.13 -7.92 2.97
N GLU A 33 -10.35 -8.07 1.67
CA GLU A 33 -9.66 -9.08 0.87
C GLU A 33 -8.23 -8.64 0.55
N ASN A 34 -7.31 -9.61 0.50
CA ASN A 34 -5.97 -9.32 0.00
C ASN A 34 -6.03 -8.95 -1.48
N CYS A 35 -5.77 -7.68 -1.80
CA CYS A 35 -5.82 -7.16 -3.16
C CYS A 35 -4.82 -7.88 -4.09
N GLY A 36 -3.70 -8.37 -3.54
CA GLY A 36 -2.73 -9.19 -4.24
C GLY A 36 -3.24 -10.58 -4.62
N LYS A 37 -4.48 -10.98 -4.31
CA LYS A 37 -5.10 -12.19 -4.90
C LYS A 37 -5.46 -11.98 -6.37
N CYS A 38 -5.85 -10.77 -6.74
CA CYS A 38 -6.28 -10.43 -8.11
C CYS A 38 -5.30 -9.48 -8.82
N HIS A 39 -4.55 -8.68 -8.05
CA HIS A 39 -3.61 -7.68 -8.57
C HIS A 39 -2.16 -8.11 -8.32
N ASN A 40 -1.79 -9.25 -8.88
CA ASN A 40 -0.46 -9.87 -8.74
C ASN A 40 0.10 -10.45 -10.06
N SER A 41 -0.58 -10.23 -11.20
CA SER A 41 -0.20 -10.91 -12.42
C SER A 41 0.96 -10.19 -13.09
N HIS A 42 2.04 -10.89 -13.42
CA HIS A 42 3.04 -10.40 -14.37
C HIS A 42 2.79 -11.06 -15.73
N ASN A 43 2.89 -10.30 -16.82
CA ASN A 43 2.87 -10.87 -18.17
C ASN A 43 4.31 -11.03 -18.64
N ASN A 44 4.85 -12.26 -18.62
CA ASN A 44 6.17 -12.60 -19.20
C ASN A 44 7.33 -11.65 -18.83
N GLY A 45 7.41 -11.23 -17.57
CA GLY A 45 8.48 -10.32 -17.08
C GLY A 45 8.22 -8.83 -17.35
N GLU A 46 7.11 -8.49 -18.02
CA GLU A 46 6.61 -7.12 -18.11
C GLU A 46 5.77 -6.78 -16.87
N PHE A 47 5.96 -5.56 -16.34
CA PHE A 47 5.10 -5.06 -15.27
C PHE A 47 3.69 -4.90 -15.84
N PRO A 48 2.68 -5.55 -15.22
CA PRO A 48 1.34 -5.52 -15.78
C PRO A 48 0.80 -4.09 -15.75
N GLY A 49 -0.19 -3.76 -16.58
CA GLY A 49 -0.74 -2.40 -16.63
C GLY A 49 -1.04 -1.82 -15.24
N ALA A 50 -1.06 -0.49 -15.12
CA ALA A 50 -1.08 0.24 -13.85
C ALA A 50 -2.17 -0.22 -12.83
N ASP A 51 -3.26 -0.83 -13.29
CA ASP A 51 -4.35 -1.34 -12.47
C ASP A 51 -4.23 -2.83 -12.09
N LYS A 52 -3.18 -3.53 -12.53
CA LYS A 52 -3.03 -4.99 -12.38
C LYS A 52 -2.08 -5.40 -11.26
N TRP A 53 -1.38 -4.45 -10.64
CA TRP A 53 -0.44 -4.71 -9.57
C TRP A 53 -0.56 -3.66 -8.46
N TRP A 54 -0.65 -4.11 -7.21
CA TRP A 54 -0.55 -3.23 -6.04
C TRP A 54 0.71 -3.53 -5.23
N THR A 55 1.60 -2.55 -5.16
CA THR A 55 2.82 -2.62 -4.34
C THR A 55 2.49 -2.49 -2.86
N VAL A 56 1.50 -1.65 -2.54
CA VAL A 56 0.90 -1.53 -1.21
C VAL A 56 -0.60 -1.64 -1.38
N ALA A 57 -1.25 -2.42 -0.51
CA ALA A 57 -2.69 -2.39 -0.38
C ALA A 57 -3.15 -2.88 0.99
N GLY A 58 -4.24 -2.30 1.48
CA GLY A 58 -4.96 -2.84 2.62
C GLY A 58 -6.32 -2.17 2.86
N THR A 59 -7.01 -2.58 3.93
CA THR A 59 -8.30 -2.01 4.35
C THR A 59 -8.27 -1.59 5.81
N ILE A 60 -8.68 -0.34 6.10
CA ILE A 60 -8.82 0.18 7.46
C ILE A 60 -10.27 0.10 7.92
N TYR A 61 -10.46 -0.33 9.17
CA TYR A 61 -11.75 -0.48 9.82
C TYR A 61 -11.83 0.32 11.12
N ALA A 62 -13.06 0.64 11.54
CA ALA A 62 -13.34 1.02 12.93
C ALA A 62 -13.47 -0.23 13.80
N SER A 63 -13.57 -0.05 15.11
CA SER A 63 -13.79 -1.16 16.06
C SER A 63 -15.07 -1.96 15.83
N ASN A 64 -16.10 -1.36 15.23
CA ASN A 64 -17.33 -2.03 14.81
C ASN A 64 -17.23 -2.68 13.42
N PHE A 65 -16.01 -2.78 12.85
CA PHE A 65 -15.73 -3.30 11.51
C PHE A 65 -16.38 -2.54 10.35
N SER A 66 -16.87 -1.31 10.58
CA SER A 66 -17.22 -0.42 9.48
C SER A 66 -15.96 0.09 8.78
N ALA A 67 -16.02 0.26 7.46
CA ALA A 67 -14.92 0.77 6.66
C ALA A 67 -14.57 2.22 7.05
N GLN A 68 -13.29 2.49 7.29
CA GLN A 68 -12.80 3.82 7.64
C GLN A 68 -12.32 4.56 6.40
N LYS A 69 -13.15 5.50 5.94
CA LYS A 69 -12.80 6.42 4.85
C LYS A 69 -11.89 7.54 5.34
N ASN A 70 -11.06 8.06 4.44
CA ASN A 70 -10.17 9.19 4.71
C ASN A 70 -9.15 8.94 5.83
N ALA A 71 -8.88 7.67 6.17
CA ALA A 71 -7.75 7.32 7.00
C ALA A 71 -6.47 7.71 6.27
N VAL A 72 -5.51 8.28 7.00
CA VAL A 72 -4.18 8.60 6.48
C VAL A 72 -3.24 7.45 6.84
N ILE A 73 -2.61 6.86 5.83
CA ILE A 73 -1.64 5.78 5.98
C ILE A 73 -0.27 6.34 5.58
N GLU A 74 0.68 6.31 6.51
CA GLU A 74 2.06 6.73 6.29
C GLU A 74 2.99 5.54 6.52
N LEU A 75 3.86 5.26 5.56
CA LEU A 75 4.84 4.17 5.64
C LEU A 75 6.22 4.76 5.94
N TYR A 76 6.85 4.33 7.03
CA TYR A 76 8.19 4.79 7.41
C TYR A 76 9.21 3.67 7.35
N GLU A 77 10.49 4.01 7.18
CA GLU A 77 11.59 3.04 7.25
C GLU A 77 11.89 2.57 8.67
N LYS A 78 11.45 3.30 9.71
CA LYS A 78 11.66 2.94 11.11
C LYS A 78 10.41 3.16 11.94
N THR A 79 10.30 2.42 13.03
CA THR A 79 9.19 2.54 13.99
C THR A 79 9.07 3.96 14.56
N GLY A 80 7.87 4.33 15.00
CA GLY A 80 7.63 5.62 15.67
C GLY A 80 7.75 6.84 14.77
N LYS A 81 7.39 6.72 13.47
CA LYS A 81 7.50 7.78 12.46
C LYS A 81 8.94 8.28 12.23
N GLN A 82 9.92 7.39 12.36
CA GLN A 82 11.34 7.73 12.18
C GLN A 82 11.86 7.27 10.81
N GLY A 83 13.03 7.77 10.42
CA GLY A 83 13.60 7.49 9.11
C GLY A 83 12.87 8.23 7.99
N LYS A 84 13.02 7.75 6.74
CA LYS A 84 12.34 8.35 5.60
C LYS A 84 10.86 7.99 5.59
N LEU A 85 9.99 8.96 5.27
CA LEU A 85 8.62 8.69 4.84
C LEU A 85 8.68 8.08 3.43
N ILE A 86 8.34 6.81 3.33
CA ILE A 86 8.35 6.02 2.10
C ILE A 86 7.18 6.41 1.21
N LYS A 87 5.97 6.43 1.79
CA LYS A 87 4.72 6.74 1.08
C LYS A 87 3.66 7.24 2.05
N ARG A 88 2.82 8.15 1.55
CA ARG A 88 1.57 8.55 2.19
C ARG A 88 0.40 8.19 1.27
N LEU A 89 -0.62 7.55 1.81
CA LEU A 89 -1.86 7.15 1.14
C LEU A 89 -3.07 7.61 1.95
N VAL A 90 -4.22 7.64 1.29
CA VAL A 90 -5.51 7.91 1.93
C VAL A 90 -6.46 6.78 1.58
N SER A 91 -7.24 6.29 2.55
CA SER A 91 -8.26 5.29 2.29
C SER A 91 -9.47 5.88 1.55
N ASP A 92 -10.03 5.09 0.65
CA ASP A 92 -11.23 5.42 -0.11
C ASP A 92 -12.52 5.22 0.72
N ASN A 93 -13.69 5.41 0.12
CA ASN A 93 -14.99 5.26 0.82
C ASN A 93 -15.27 3.83 1.31
N ASN A 94 -14.54 2.84 0.78
CA ASN A 94 -14.64 1.44 1.17
C ASN A 94 -13.50 1.04 2.14
N GLY A 95 -12.78 2.03 2.68
CA GLY A 95 -11.71 1.84 3.65
C GLY A 95 -10.42 1.31 3.04
N ASN A 96 -10.38 1.12 1.72
CA ASN A 96 -9.23 0.55 1.04
C ASN A 96 -8.19 1.63 0.75
N PHE A 97 -6.93 1.29 0.97
CA PHE A 97 -5.79 2.05 0.47
C PHE A 97 -4.98 1.17 -0.46
N TYR A 98 -4.45 1.74 -1.53
CA TYR A 98 -3.59 1.01 -2.46
C TYR A 98 -2.71 1.97 -3.25
N THR A 99 -1.58 1.46 -3.73
CA THR A 99 -0.81 2.10 -4.79
C THR A 99 -0.03 1.07 -5.60
N ASN A 100 0.15 1.35 -6.88
CA ASN A 100 1.07 0.63 -7.75
C ASN A 100 2.46 1.29 -7.80
N GLN A 101 2.68 2.39 -7.08
CA GLN A 101 3.98 3.04 -7.06
C GLN A 101 5.04 2.04 -6.64
N ILE A 102 6.16 2.02 -7.36
CA ILE A 102 7.29 1.15 -7.02
C ILE A 102 7.92 1.70 -5.74
N ILE A 103 8.00 0.84 -4.73
CA ILE A 103 8.47 1.18 -3.40
C ILE A 103 9.57 0.18 -3.02
N ASP A 104 10.69 0.72 -2.55
CA ASP A 104 11.76 -0.06 -1.94
C ASP A 104 11.46 -0.26 -0.45
N PHE A 105 11.33 -1.53 -0.03
CA PHE A 105 11.11 -1.92 1.36
C PHE A 105 12.36 -2.49 2.04
N ASN A 106 13.55 -2.41 1.42
CA ASN A 106 14.78 -3.01 1.94
C ASN A 106 15.19 -2.47 3.32
N ASN A 107 14.81 -1.22 3.64
CA ASN A 107 15.04 -0.62 4.95
C ASN A 107 13.93 -0.92 5.97
N GLY A 108 12.91 -1.69 5.58
CA GLY A 108 11.71 -1.99 6.36
C GLY A 108 10.53 -1.08 6.06
N CYS A 109 9.34 -1.54 6.45
CA CYS A 109 8.08 -0.82 6.37
C CYS A 109 7.42 -0.80 7.74
N TYR A 110 7.19 0.39 8.29
CA TYR A 110 6.55 0.64 9.58
C TYR A 110 5.33 1.55 9.36
N PRO A 111 4.16 0.97 9.02
CA PRO A 111 2.94 1.73 8.81
C PRO A 111 2.47 2.47 10.07
N VAL A 112 2.00 3.70 9.87
CA VAL A 112 1.21 4.46 10.84
C VAL A 112 -0.11 4.85 10.19
N VAL A 113 -1.21 4.51 10.84
CA VAL A 113 -2.57 4.82 10.38
C VAL A 113 -3.17 5.85 11.33
N THR A 114 -3.70 6.93 10.77
CA THR A 114 -4.33 8.02 11.51
C THR A 114 -5.75 8.25 11.02
N VAL A 115 -6.71 8.35 11.95
CA VAL A 115 -8.11 8.69 11.69
C VAL A 115 -8.51 9.77 12.70
N GLY A 116 -8.79 10.99 12.22
CA GLY A 116 -9.01 12.14 13.11
C GLY A 116 -7.83 12.37 14.04
N SER A 117 -8.07 12.38 15.35
CA SER A 117 -7.04 12.53 16.40
C SER A 117 -6.38 11.22 16.82
N ASN A 118 -6.88 10.08 16.35
CA ASN A 118 -6.44 8.77 16.78
C ASN A 118 -5.41 8.20 15.81
N SER A 119 -4.45 7.44 16.34
CA SER A 119 -3.46 6.77 15.52
C SER A 119 -3.08 5.40 16.06
N LYS A 120 -2.67 4.52 15.16
CA LYS A 120 -2.00 3.26 15.48
C LYS A 120 -0.78 3.10 14.61
N MET A 121 0.25 2.45 15.15
CA MET A 121 1.49 2.20 14.46
C MET A 121 1.89 0.72 14.58
N MET A 122 2.55 0.23 13.54
CA MET A 122 3.20 -1.07 13.55
C MET A 122 4.61 -0.92 14.13
N ASN A 123 4.91 -1.65 15.20
CA ASN A 123 6.23 -1.60 15.84
C ASN A 123 7.22 -2.63 15.27
N GLN A 124 6.72 -3.64 14.57
CA GLN A 124 7.53 -4.66 13.90
C GLN A 124 7.67 -4.28 12.43
N GLY A 125 8.89 -4.26 11.90
CA GLY A 125 9.11 -3.99 10.49
C GLY A 125 8.66 -5.14 9.61
N TYR A 126 8.16 -4.82 8.41
CA TYR A 126 7.84 -5.78 7.38
C TYR A 126 8.50 -5.40 6.05
N ILE A 127 8.79 -6.39 5.20
CA ILE A 127 9.38 -6.17 3.86
C ILE A 127 8.31 -6.51 2.81
N GLY A 128 7.38 -5.58 2.63
CA GLY A 128 6.29 -5.70 1.67
C GLY A 128 5.10 -4.77 1.98
N GLY A 129 4.12 -4.73 1.07
CA GLY A 129 2.96 -3.83 1.18
C GLY A 129 1.59 -4.51 1.11
N SER A 130 1.51 -5.85 1.05
CA SER A 130 0.25 -6.59 1.03
C SER A 130 -0.32 -6.73 2.45
N CYS A 131 -0.91 -5.68 3.01
CA CYS A 131 -1.27 -5.64 4.43
C CYS A 131 -2.33 -6.68 4.82
N ASN A 132 -3.32 -6.91 3.96
CA ASN A 132 -4.35 -7.93 4.16
C ASN A 132 -3.87 -9.38 3.92
N SER A 133 -2.59 -9.62 3.62
CA SER A 133 -2.03 -10.98 3.67
C SER A 133 -1.88 -11.49 5.11
N CYS A 134 -1.76 -10.58 6.08
CA CYS A 134 -1.66 -10.90 7.51
C CYS A 134 -2.88 -10.39 8.28
N HIS A 135 -3.26 -9.12 8.07
CA HIS A 135 -4.34 -8.48 8.82
C HIS A 135 -5.72 -8.95 8.36
N GLY A 136 -6.46 -9.57 9.28
CA GLY A 136 -7.72 -10.26 9.01
C GLY A 136 -7.56 -11.76 8.72
N ILE A 137 -6.33 -12.29 8.80
CA ILE A 137 -6.02 -13.71 8.56
C ILE A 137 -5.28 -14.31 9.76
N THR A 138 -4.02 -13.91 9.96
CA THR A 138 -3.14 -14.41 11.04
C THR A 138 -2.97 -13.43 12.18
N THR A 139 -3.31 -12.16 11.95
CA THR A 139 -3.39 -11.11 12.97
C THR A 139 -4.68 -10.32 12.80
N ALA A 140 -5.06 -9.55 13.82
CA ALA A 140 -6.28 -8.75 13.81
C ALA A 140 -6.30 -7.76 12.63
N SER A 141 -7.50 -7.46 12.13
CA SER A 141 -7.70 -6.45 11.08
C SER A 141 -7.13 -5.09 11.49
N LEU A 142 -6.80 -4.27 10.49
CA LEU A 142 -6.29 -2.91 10.71
C LEU A 142 -7.42 -2.01 11.27
N VAL A 143 -7.52 -1.94 12.59
CA VAL A 143 -8.59 -1.23 13.28
C VAL A 143 -8.07 0.05 13.96
N VAL A 144 -8.62 1.20 13.57
CA VAL A 144 -8.39 2.52 14.17
C VAL A 144 -9.75 3.20 14.39
N ASN A 145 -9.97 3.73 15.59
CA ASN A 145 -11.19 4.48 15.93
C ASN A 145 -10.96 5.97 15.78
#